data_AF-A0A9E4WQL5-F1
#
_entry.id   AF-A0A9E4WQL5-F1
#
_cell.length_a   1.000
_cell.length_b   1.000
_cell.length_c   1.000
_cell.angle_alpha   90.00
_cell.angle_beta   90.00
_cell.angle_gamma   90.00
#
_symmetry.space_group_name_H-M   'P 1'
#
loop_
_entity.id
_entity.type
_entity.pdbx_description
1 polymer ?
#
loop_
_entity_poly.entity_id
_entity_poly.type
_entity_poly.pdbx_seq_one_letter_code
_entity_poly.pdbx_strand_id
1 'polypeptide(L)'
;MLAERVAGMMRWSRWAQVAGLASCLAFITAISVSISSNDAHAGAPAAPPENFKVAFIGDQAIGTNAEAVLQLISDEGADMVIHLGDFGYG
;
A
#
# COMPACT_ATOMS: atom_id res chain seq x y z
N MET A 1 19.50 59.12 -2.95
CA MET A 1 18.56 58.58 -1.94
C MET A 1 17.65 57.45 -2.45
N LEU A 2 17.11 57.47 -3.69
CA LEU A 2 16.32 56.34 -4.21
C LEU A 2 17.13 55.08 -4.54
N ALA A 3 18.33 55.23 -5.11
CA ALA A 3 19.15 54.09 -5.56
C ALA A 3 19.55 53.14 -4.43
N GLU A 4 19.86 53.64 -3.24
CA GLU A 4 20.23 52.82 -2.08
C GLU A 4 19.04 52.05 -1.48
N ARG A 5 17.83 52.63 -1.55
CA ARG A 5 16.60 51.95 -1.12
C ARG A 5 16.25 50.77 -2.03
N VAL A 6 16.51 50.90 -3.34
CA VAL A 6 16.29 49.82 -4.31
C VAL A 6 17.35 48.72 -4.17
N ALA A 7 18.61 49.07 -3.93
CA ALA A 7 19.67 48.09 -3.69
C ALA A 7 19.45 47.27 -2.41
N GLY A 8 18.92 47.88 -1.34
CA GLY A 8 18.52 47.18 -0.12
C GLY A 8 17.36 46.20 -0.34
N MET A 9 16.37 46.60 -1.14
CA MET A 9 15.20 45.78 -1.47
C MET A 9 15.54 44.58 -2.37
N MET A 10 16.46 44.75 -3.35
CA MET A 10 16.99 43.64 -4.15
C MET A 10 17.92 42.70 -3.36
N ARG A 11 18.57 43.18 -2.29
CA ARG A 11 19.36 42.32 -1.41
C ARG A 11 18.44 41.44 -0.55
N TRP A 12 17.31 41.97 -0.07
CA TRP A 12 16.32 41.25 0.75
C TRP A 12 15.63 40.09 0.02
N SER A 13 15.29 40.28 -1.26
CA SER A 13 14.65 39.23 -2.08
C SER A 13 15.56 38.02 -2.32
N ARG A 14 16.87 38.24 -2.46
CA ARG A 14 17.85 37.15 -2.65
C ARG A 14 18.01 36.27 -1.41
N TRP A 15 17.95 36.85 -0.20
CA TRP A 15 17.98 36.06 1.05
C TRP A 15 16.69 35.27 1.28
N ALA A 16 15.54 35.83 0.92
CA ALA A 16 14.26 35.12 0.97
C ALA A 16 14.21 33.92 0.00
N GLN A 17 14.78 34.05 -1.21
CA GLN A 17 14.89 32.95 -2.17
C GLN A 17 15.85 31.84 -1.71
N VAL A 18 16.98 32.19 -1.09
CA VAL A 18 17.93 31.19 -0.58
C VAL A 18 17.35 30.44 0.63
N ALA A 19 16.60 31.12 1.50
CA ALA A 19 15.92 30.48 2.64
C ALA A 19 14.80 29.51 2.19
N GLY A 20 14.03 29.86 1.15
CA GLY A 20 12.99 28.99 0.59
C GLY A 20 13.54 27.72 -0.05
N LEU A 21 14.65 27.82 -0.79
CA LEU A 21 15.31 26.67 -1.42
C LEU A 21 15.96 25.74 -0.39
N ALA A 22 16.56 26.27 0.67
CA ALA A 22 17.13 25.47 1.76
C ALA A 22 16.07 24.66 2.53
N SER A 23 14.88 25.25 2.76
CA SER A 23 13.75 24.57 3.41
C SER A 23 13.19 23.41 2.56
N CYS A 24 13.08 23.61 1.24
CA CYS A 24 12.63 22.56 0.31
C CYS A 24 13.62 21.38 0.27
N LEU A 25 14.93 21.68 0.25
CA LEU A 25 15.97 20.64 0.22
C LEU A 25 15.99 19.82 1.52
N ALA A 26 15.82 20.47 2.68
CA ALA A 26 15.71 19.79 3.97
C ALA A 26 14.47 18.87 4.05
N PHE A 27 13.35 19.28 3.44
CA PHE A 27 12.12 18.49 3.35
C PHE A 27 12.30 17.23 2.48
N ILE A 28 12.98 17.36 1.34
CA ILE A 28 13.26 16.22 0.44
C ILE A 28 14.21 15.20 1.11
N THR A 29 15.19 15.66 1.89
CA THR A 29 16.10 14.76 2.63
C THR A 29 15.42 14.01 3.76
N ALA A 30 14.45 14.62 4.46
CA ALA A 30 13.74 13.97 5.56
C ALA A 30 12.77 12.86 5.09
N ILE A 31 12.14 13.05 3.92
CA ILE A 31 11.23 12.05 3.32
C ILE A 31 12.01 10.82 2.83
N SER A 32 13.23 11.01 2.32
CA SER A 32 14.03 9.93 1.74
C SER A 32 14.54 8.91 2.78
N VAL A 33 14.62 9.27 4.06
CA VAL A 33 15.12 8.39 5.14
C VAL A 33 14.08 7.35 5.61
N SER A 34 12.80 7.49 5.25
CA SER A 34 11.73 6.64 5.80
C SER A 34 11.25 5.49 4.89
N ILE A 35 11.81 5.31 3.70
CA ILE A 35 11.37 4.26 2.74
C ILE A 35 12.49 3.23 2.50
N SER A 36 13.02 2.64 3.57
CA SER A 36 13.90 1.47 3.44
C SER A 36 13.47 0.35 4.38
N SER A 37 12.28 -0.18 4.13
CA SER A 37 11.94 -1.55 4.49
C SER A 37 12.19 -2.42 3.26
N ASN A 38 13.44 -2.81 3.04
CA ASN A 38 13.72 -3.97 2.21
C ASN A 38 13.37 -5.21 3.05
N ASP A 39 12.07 -5.49 3.18
CA ASP A 39 11.61 -6.84 3.49
C ASP A 39 11.92 -7.68 2.25
N ALA A 40 13.19 -8.02 2.10
CA ALA A 40 13.62 -9.06 1.21
C ALA A 40 12.93 -10.33 1.73
N HIS A 41 11.82 -10.69 1.08
CA HIS A 41 11.26 -12.04 1.06
C HIS A 41 12.29 -12.97 0.37
N ALA A 42 13.49 -13.04 0.94
CA ALA A 42 14.61 -13.85 0.50
C ALA A 42 14.46 -15.23 1.12
N GLY A 43 13.39 -15.91 0.71
CA GLY A 43 13.17 -17.32 0.90
C GLY A 43 12.28 -17.75 -0.26
N ALA A 44 12.60 -18.88 -0.91
CA ALA A 44 11.59 -19.53 -1.74
C ALA A 44 10.30 -19.65 -0.92
N PRO A 45 9.11 -19.44 -1.50
CA PRO A 45 7.88 -19.60 -0.75
C PRO A 45 7.94 -20.96 -0.06
N ALA A 46 7.84 -20.95 1.27
CA ALA A 46 7.86 -22.19 2.02
C ALA A 46 6.74 -23.08 1.46
N ALA A 47 7.04 -24.37 1.29
CA ALA A 47 5.99 -25.31 0.92
C ALA A 47 4.84 -25.20 1.94
N PRO A 48 3.57 -25.32 1.51
CA PRO A 48 2.46 -25.35 2.44
C PRO A 48 2.66 -26.45 3.49
N PRO A 49 2.13 -26.29 4.71
CA PRO A 49 2.06 -27.38 5.70
C PRO A 49 1.50 -28.67 5.08
N GLU A 50 1.91 -29.82 5.60
CA GLU A 50 1.50 -31.14 5.09
C GLU A 50 -0.02 -31.35 5.05
N ASN A 51 -0.75 -30.62 5.90
CA ASN A 51 -2.20 -30.66 6.03
C ASN A 51 -2.91 -29.39 5.54
N PHE A 52 -2.22 -28.55 4.75
CA PHE A 52 -2.81 -27.32 4.20
C PHE A 52 -3.96 -27.66 3.23
N LYS A 53 -5.19 -27.33 3.63
CA LYS A 53 -6.40 -27.71 2.91
C LYS A 53 -6.95 -26.52 2.12
N VAL A 54 -7.12 -26.72 0.81
CA VAL A 54 -7.68 -25.71 -0.09
C VAL A 54 -9.02 -26.20 -0.63
N ALA A 55 -10.07 -25.41 -0.42
CA ALA A 55 -11.37 -25.62 -1.05
C ALA A 55 -11.47 -24.80 -2.35
N PHE A 56 -12.00 -25.41 -3.40
CA PHE A 56 -12.28 -24.75 -4.67
C PHE A 56 -13.79 -24.71 -4.88
N ILE A 57 -14.34 -23.52 -5.15
CA ILE A 57 -15.77 -23.30 -5.37
C ILE A 57 -16.01 -22.35 -6.54
N GLY A 58 -17.14 -22.50 -7.23
CA GLY A 58 -17.59 -21.62 -8.30
C GLY A 58 -19.12 -21.67 -8.37
N ASP A 59 -19.72 -20.81 -9.19
CA ASP A 59 -21.16 -20.82 -9.50
C ASP A 59 -22.07 -20.91 -8.25
N GLN A 60 -21.71 -20.18 -7.19
CA GLN A 60 -22.45 -20.23 -5.94
C GLN A 60 -23.75 -19.43 -6.00
N ALA A 61 -23.81 -18.37 -6.81
CA ALA A 61 -24.84 -17.33 -6.71
C ALA A 61 -25.02 -16.84 -5.25
N ILE A 62 -26.12 -16.15 -4.95
CA ILE A 62 -26.42 -15.67 -3.58
C ILE A 62 -27.67 -16.37 -3.07
N GLY A 63 -27.57 -17.09 -1.95
CA GLY A 63 -28.71 -17.72 -1.29
C GLY A 63 -28.32 -18.78 -0.26
N THR A 64 -29.33 -19.41 0.35
CA THR A 64 -29.13 -20.38 1.45
C THR A 64 -28.32 -21.61 1.05
N ASN A 65 -28.35 -22.00 -0.22
CA ASN A 65 -27.53 -23.10 -0.73
C ASN A 65 -26.04 -22.71 -0.81
N ALA A 66 -25.73 -21.45 -1.14
CA ALA A 66 -24.37 -20.95 -1.11
C ALA A 66 -23.84 -20.91 0.33
N GLU A 67 -24.67 -20.43 1.27
CA GLU A 67 -24.33 -20.44 2.70
C GLU A 67 -24.05 -21.85 3.23
N ALA A 68 -24.86 -22.85 2.84
CA ALA A 68 -24.66 -24.24 3.24
C ALA A 68 -23.32 -24.81 2.72
N VAL A 69 -22.89 -24.45 1.51
CA VAL A 69 -21.60 -24.86 0.96
C VAL A 69 -20.44 -24.19 1.70
N LEU A 70 -20.57 -22.89 2.02
CA LEU A 70 -19.56 -22.19 2.82
C LEU A 70 -19.45 -22.77 4.24
N GLN A 71 -20.57 -23.16 4.85
CA GLN A 71 -20.59 -23.87 6.13
C GLN A 71 -19.90 -25.24 6.03
N LEU A 72 -20.18 -26.01 5.00
CA LEU A 72 -19.48 -27.28 4.76
C LEU A 72 -17.96 -27.07 4.66
N ILE A 73 -17.50 -26.06 3.92
CA ILE A 73 -16.07 -25.76 3.77
C ILE A 73 -15.45 -25.34 5.10
N SER A 74 -16.18 -24.55 5.89
CA SER A 74 -15.78 -24.16 7.24
C SER A 74 -15.66 -25.39 8.15
N ASP A 75 -16.64 -26.28 8.14
CA ASP A 75 -16.68 -27.49 8.96
C ASP A 75 -15.58 -28.50 8.57
N GLU A 76 -15.21 -28.53 7.29
CA GLU A 76 -14.07 -29.30 6.78
C GLU A 76 -12.71 -28.70 7.19
N GLY A 77 -12.68 -27.48 7.74
CA GLY A 77 -11.46 -26.83 8.20
C GLY A 77 -10.50 -26.50 7.06
N ALA A 78 -11.00 -25.91 5.97
CA ALA A 78 -10.14 -25.41 4.90
C ALA A 78 -9.33 -24.18 5.37
N ASP A 79 -8.03 -24.17 5.08
CA ASP A 79 -7.13 -23.04 5.36
C ASP A 79 -7.24 -21.94 4.31
N MET A 80 -7.74 -22.28 3.12
CA MET A 80 -7.94 -21.37 2.00
C MET A 80 -9.14 -21.79 1.15
N VAL A 81 -9.86 -20.80 0.63
CA VAL A 81 -10.95 -20.99 -0.33
C VAL A 81 -10.65 -20.20 -1.59
N ILE A 82 -10.69 -20.85 -2.74
CA ILE A 82 -10.53 -20.23 -4.05
C ILE A 82 -11.90 -20.20 -4.74
N HIS A 83 -12.36 -18.98 -5.03
CA HIS A 83 -13.65 -18.75 -5.68
C HIS A 83 -13.47 -18.48 -7.18
N LEU A 84 -13.83 -19.47 -8.01
CA LEU A 84 -13.62 -19.51 -9.46
C LEU A 84 -14.82 -18.96 -10.24
N GLY A 85 -15.18 -17.71 -9.99
CA GLY A 85 -16.26 -17.01 -10.69
C GLY A 85 -17.62 -17.12 -10.02
N ASP A 86 -18.56 -16.33 -10.51
CA ASP A 86 -20.01 -16.42 -10.27
C ASP A 86 -20.40 -16.43 -8.77
N PHE A 87 -19.69 -15.60 -8.01
CA PHE A 87 -19.99 -15.31 -6.60
C PHE A 87 -21.34 -14.60 -6.44
N GLY A 88 -21.81 -13.89 -7.46
CA GLY A 88 -23.09 -13.19 -7.41
C GLY A 88 -23.60 -12.78 -8.78
N TYR A 89 -24.80 -13.27 -9.09
CA TYR A 89 -25.70 -12.67 -10.06
C TYR A 89 -26.97 -12.29 -9.30
N GLY A 90 -26.89 -11.19 -8.56
CA GLY A 90 -28.06 -10.55 -7.97
C GLY A 90 -28.87 -9.85 -9.04
#